data_AF-A0A2V5KU01-F1
#
_entry.id   AF-A0A2V5KU01-F1
#
_cell.length_a   1.000
_cell.length_b   1.000
_cell.length_c   1.000
_cell.angle_alpha   90.00
_cell.angle_beta   90.00
_cell.angle_gamma   90.00
#
_symmetry.space_group_name_H-M   'P 1'
#
loop_
_entity.id
_entity.type
_entity.pdbx_description
1 polymer ?
#
loop_
_entity_poly.entity_id
_entity_poly.type
_entity_poly.pdbx_seq_one_letter_code
_entity_poly.pdbx_strand_id
1 'polypeptide(L)'
;MAYLLEISLKTIDPGDIQTYGYENEVLLMQEITPPAKLDSSSVKLTADASWLVCERICIPGGTTLQLELPVSTNSQPANTELFGRYRRLLPQNWPGANAAAADWGRVGSDLRLKITSETLANYAAVDFFPLPEQSTVVGHPRIESRNKNEIVFRIPIESSEKNLSSMAGLIVFAKQPSGEDRSAWQMTSAIGGAQAGLSASLSATAQAPGRGIFTFLLFGFIGGIVLNLMPCVLPVISLKIFGFIQQAGQSRQKILRSGIAFTIGIFAWFVALALLLIALKGAGRDVTWGGFQFTNAYFVLVLSVIVLVFALNLFGVFEISLSQSMTRSLLSTTERKDLLGSFFQGVFATVLATPCTAPFLGTALGFAFTQSPVIILAMFIAIAAGMSAPYLLLSAQPAWLRFLPRPGPWMLHVKQFMGFLLLATLLFLLYVLGAQRGLEGAIWASCFLLVISVVCWMKGAFVVPTASAAKRSVVLVLALLLVLGSGVYFIGNKFHSATIASADSRLRGDWHAFTPERLQTELEQGRFVFVDFTAAWCLTCKFNEASVLESAEVREAFQRHGIVKLKADWTNGDPVITKLLQHFGRPGVPLYVLYPGRNEEPIVFPELLTKSMLLEKLETSARTVASQ
;
A
#
# COMPACT_ATOMS: atom_id res chain seq x y z
N MET A 1 5.27 -15.88 26.41
CA MET A 1 6.33 -14.98 26.90
C MET A 1 5.64 -13.74 27.46
N ALA A 2 5.64 -13.58 28.79
CA ALA A 2 5.17 -12.36 29.42
C ALA A 2 6.36 -11.40 29.48
N TYR A 3 6.26 -10.27 28.79
CA TYR A 3 7.26 -9.21 28.84
C TYR A 3 7.14 -8.49 30.18
N LEU A 4 8.22 -8.42 30.95
CA LEU A 4 8.28 -7.55 32.13
C LEU A 4 8.62 -6.14 31.61
N LEU A 5 7.58 -5.33 31.41
CA LEU A 5 7.71 -3.97 30.91
C LEU A 5 7.91 -3.00 32.08
N GLU A 6 8.89 -2.12 31.93
CA GLU A 6 9.12 -0.99 32.85
C GLU A 6 7.95 0.00 32.82
N ILE A 7 7.84 0.80 33.88
CA ILE A 7 6.83 1.87 33.97
C ILE A 7 7.14 2.94 32.93
N SER A 8 6.24 3.09 31.96
CA SER A 8 6.34 4.06 30.88
C SER A 8 6.11 5.50 31.37
N LEU A 9 6.59 6.45 30.57
CA LEU A 9 6.27 7.87 30.67
C LEU A 9 4.98 8.15 29.90
N LYS A 10 4.22 9.13 30.38
CA LYS A 10 3.03 9.66 29.71
C LYS A 10 3.39 11.00 29.07
N THR A 11 3.25 11.09 27.76
CA THR A 11 3.43 12.31 26.97
C THR A 11 2.12 12.67 26.26
N ILE A 12 1.98 13.95 25.89
CA ILE A 12 0.86 14.44 25.09
C ILE A 12 1.46 15.02 23.81
N ASP A 13 1.19 14.36 22.70
CA ASP A 13 1.65 14.74 21.37
C ASP A 13 0.63 15.70 20.71
N PRO A 14 1.04 16.44 19.65
CA PRO A 14 0.15 17.35 18.94
C PRO A 14 -1.14 16.67 18.46
N GLY A 15 -2.28 17.32 18.67
CA GLY A 15 -3.60 16.78 18.32
C GLY A 15 -4.34 16.06 19.46
N ASP A 16 -3.95 16.31 20.72
CA ASP A 16 -4.51 15.63 21.92
C ASP A 16 -4.37 14.11 21.77
N ILE A 17 -3.16 13.65 21.46
CA ILE A 17 -2.81 12.22 21.42
C ILE A 17 -1.96 11.93 22.66
N GLN A 18 -2.47 11.07 23.55
CA GLN A 18 -1.71 10.65 24.72
C GLN A 18 -0.88 9.40 24.41
N THR A 19 0.44 9.52 24.49
CA THR A 19 1.39 8.44 24.18
C THR A 19 2.04 7.92 25.46
N TYR A 20 2.30 6.61 25.49
CA TYR A 20 3.03 5.95 26.57
C TYR A 20 4.34 5.40 26.01
N GLY A 21 5.47 5.96 26.46
CA GLY A 21 6.78 5.67 25.88
C GLY A 21 7.88 5.52 26.93
N TYR A 22 9.09 5.25 26.45
CA TYR A 22 10.32 5.23 27.24
C TYR A 22 11.25 6.30 26.69
N GLU A 23 12.07 6.89 27.56
CA GLU A 23 13.05 7.92 27.20
C GLU A 23 14.43 7.50 27.71
N ASN A 24 15.49 7.88 26.98
CA ASN A 24 16.90 7.60 27.24
C ASN A 24 17.27 6.11 27.16
N GLU A 25 16.90 5.31 28.16
CA GLU A 25 17.29 3.91 28.27
C GLU A 25 16.09 3.06 28.75
N VAL A 26 15.96 1.86 28.18
CA VAL A 26 14.95 0.87 28.57
C VAL A 26 15.55 -0.53 28.51
N LEU A 27 15.27 -1.37 29.51
CA LEU A 27 15.66 -2.77 29.55
C LEU A 27 14.43 -3.68 29.45
N LEU A 28 14.20 -4.23 28.27
CA LEU A 28 13.16 -5.25 28.06
C LEU A 28 13.63 -6.60 28.60
N MET A 29 13.02 -7.05 29.69
CA MET A 29 13.38 -8.29 30.37
C MET A 29 12.43 -9.44 29.99
N GLN A 30 13.01 -10.59 29.65
CA GLN A 30 12.28 -11.83 29.42
C GLN A 30 12.87 -12.95 30.28
N GLU A 31 12.01 -13.59 31.08
CA GLU A 31 12.38 -14.83 31.76
C GLU A 31 12.32 -15.99 30.78
N ILE A 32 13.40 -16.76 30.71
CA ILE A 32 13.53 -17.96 29.88
C ILE A 32 13.79 -19.14 30.81
N THR A 33 12.87 -20.10 30.85
CA THR A 33 13.03 -21.32 31.63
C THR A 33 13.69 -22.39 30.74
N PRO A 34 14.90 -22.88 31.08
CA PRO A 34 15.54 -23.94 30.32
C PRO A 34 14.78 -25.28 30.48
N PRO A 35 14.84 -26.17 29.48
CA PRO A 35 14.32 -27.53 29.62
C PRO A 35 15.14 -28.33 30.64
N ALA A 36 14.55 -29.39 31.20
CA ALA A 36 15.17 -30.20 32.25
C ALA A 36 16.47 -30.92 31.85
N LYS A 37 16.75 -31.07 30.54
CA LYS A 37 17.99 -31.63 30.00
C LYS A 37 18.47 -30.79 28.81
N LEU A 38 19.76 -30.50 28.78
CA LEU A 38 20.46 -29.81 27.70
C LEU A 38 21.73 -30.61 27.36
N ASP A 39 21.77 -31.21 26.17
CA ASP A 39 22.86 -32.10 25.74
C ASP A 39 24.02 -31.35 25.06
N SER A 40 23.91 -30.04 24.87
CA SER A 40 24.92 -29.18 24.25
C SER A 40 25.77 -28.45 25.29
N SER A 41 27.04 -28.16 24.96
CA SER A 41 27.94 -27.39 25.82
C SER A 41 27.65 -25.89 25.85
N SER A 42 26.92 -25.38 24.86
CA SER A 42 26.44 -24.00 24.78
C SER A 42 25.06 -23.94 24.13
N VAL A 43 24.32 -22.88 24.42
CA VAL A 43 23.02 -22.57 23.84
C VAL A 43 23.10 -21.19 23.18
N LYS A 44 22.74 -21.14 21.91
CA LYS A 44 22.61 -19.89 21.17
C LYS A 44 21.17 -19.39 21.25
N LEU A 45 20.99 -18.21 21.84
CA LEU A 45 19.73 -17.48 21.88
C LEU A 45 19.76 -16.41 20.79
N THR A 46 18.71 -16.37 19.98
CA THR A 46 18.51 -15.34 18.96
C THR A 46 17.20 -14.62 19.24
N ALA A 47 17.19 -13.30 19.12
CA ALA A 47 15.99 -12.49 19.29
C ALA A 47 15.88 -11.46 18.17
N ASP A 48 14.74 -11.42 17.50
CA ASP A 48 14.41 -10.33 16.58
C ASP A 48 13.72 -9.22 17.39
N ALA A 49 14.38 -8.07 17.47
CA ALA A 49 13.87 -6.88 18.13
C ALA A 49 13.37 -5.89 17.07
N SER A 50 12.17 -5.35 17.28
CA SER A 50 11.60 -4.26 16.48
C SER A 50 11.06 -3.19 17.43
N TRP A 51 11.34 -1.92 17.15
CA TRP A 51 10.90 -0.81 17.98
C TRP A 51 10.56 0.41 17.12
N LEU A 52 9.88 1.38 17.72
CA LEU A 52 9.66 2.69 17.15
C LEU A 52 10.45 3.70 17.97
N VAL A 53 11.33 4.47 17.34
CA VAL A 53 11.98 5.62 17.98
C VAL A 53 11.17 6.85 17.63
N CYS A 54 10.54 7.47 18.63
CA CYS A 54 9.64 8.60 18.46
C CYS A 54 10.18 9.78 19.26
N GLU A 55 10.74 10.78 18.57
CA GLU A 55 10.94 12.13 19.15
C GLU A 55 9.80 13.04 18.69
N ARG A 56 9.47 12.98 17.40
CA ARG A 56 8.34 13.68 16.78
C ARG A 56 7.67 12.88 15.66
N ILE A 57 8.44 12.08 14.93
CA ILE A 57 7.96 11.05 14.01
C ILE A 57 8.51 9.69 14.46
N CYS A 58 7.66 8.68 14.52
CA CYS A 58 8.06 7.32 14.90
C CYS A 58 8.74 6.60 13.72
N ILE A 59 10.04 6.35 13.84
CA ILE A 59 10.82 5.60 12.86
C ILE A 59 10.90 4.13 13.27
N PRO A 60 10.51 3.17 12.41
CA PRO A 60 10.67 1.75 12.70
C PRO A 60 12.15 1.36 12.65
N GLY A 61 12.65 0.83 13.76
CA GLY A 61 13.94 0.19 13.88
C GLY A 61 13.78 -1.32 14.07
N GLY A 62 14.80 -2.08 13.68
CA GLY A 62 14.86 -3.50 13.95
C GLY A 62 16.27 -4.04 13.93
N THR A 63 16.54 -5.07 14.72
CA THR A 63 17.82 -5.78 14.74
C THR A 63 17.64 -7.22 15.20
N THR A 64 18.54 -8.10 14.75
CA THR A 64 18.61 -9.48 15.25
C THR A 64 19.75 -9.57 16.26
N LEU A 65 19.39 -9.81 17.51
CA LEU A 65 20.30 -10.00 18.63
C LEU A 65 20.70 -11.47 18.75
N GLN A 66 21.95 -11.73 19.11
CA GLN A 66 22.46 -13.08 19.35
C GLN A 66 23.23 -13.10 20.67
N LEU A 67 22.96 -14.12 21.48
CA LEU A 67 23.62 -14.35 22.76
C LEU A 67 23.98 -15.83 22.88
N GLU A 68 25.24 -16.13 23.12
CA GLU A 68 25.69 -17.49 23.41
C GLU A 68 25.89 -17.66 24.91
N LEU A 69 25.21 -18.64 25.49
CA LEU A 69 25.29 -18.97 26.91
C LEU A 69 25.93 -20.36 27.09
N PRO A 70 26.95 -20.51 27.94
CA PRO A 70 27.51 -21.82 28.26
C PRO A 70 26.51 -22.61 29.12
N VAL A 71 26.41 -23.92 28.88
CA VAL A 71 25.66 -24.83 29.75
C VAL A 71 26.58 -25.29 30.87
N SER A 72 26.23 -24.96 32.11
CA SER A 72 27.03 -25.25 33.30
C SER A 72 26.13 -25.65 34.46
N THR A 73 26.65 -26.48 35.36
CA THR A 73 26.00 -26.82 36.64
C THR A 73 26.12 -25.69 37.67
N ASN A 74 27.05 -24.75 37.45
CA ASN A 74 27.26 -23.57 38.30
C ASN A 74 26.72 -22.32 37.60
N SER A 75 25.80 -21.61 38.27
CA SER A 75 25.27 -20.33 37.79
C SER A 75 26.29 -19.21 38.00
N GLN A 76 26.66 -18.52 36.92
CA GLN A 76 27.43 -17.28 36.96
C GLN A 76 26.57 -16.15 36.39
N PRO A 77 25.90 -15.36 37.25
CA PRO A 77 25.04 -14.27 36.80
C PRO A 77 25.86 -13.17 36.13
N ALA A 78 25.45 -12.74 34.93
CA ALA A 78 25.98 -11.55 34.26
C ALA A 78 25.03 -10.35 34.44
N ASN A 79 25.56 -9.13 34.39
CA ASN A 79 24.79 -7.88 34.41
C ASN A 79 23.86 -7.71 35.64
N THR A 80 24.21 -8.29 36.79
CA THR A 80 23.37 -8.30 38.00
C THR A 80 22.97 -6.92 38.48
N GLU A 81 23.87 -5.95 38.43
CA GLU A 81 23.59 -4.56 38.80
C GLU A 81 22.60 -3.90 37.84
N LEU A 82 22.77 -4.10 36.53
CA LEU A 82 21.87 -3.58 35.50
C LEU A 82 20.46 -4.13 35.68
N PHE A 83 20.30 -5.45 35.75
CA PHE A 83 19.01 -6.09 36.01
C PHE A 83 18.43 -5.68 37.38
N GLY A 84 19.28 -5.49 38.40
CA GLY A 84 18.87 -5.02 39.72
C GLY A 84 18.30 -3.60 39.70
N ARG A 85 18.90 -2.68 38.93
CA ARG A 85 18.41 -1.31 38.72
C ARG A 85 17.03 -1.32 38.07
N TYR A 86 16.89 -2.02 36.94
CA TYR A 86 15.65 -1.99 36.15
C TYR A 86 14.51 -2.82 36.74
N ARG A 87 14.79 -3.88 37.52
CA ARG A 87 13.73 -4.60 38.27
C ARG A 87 12.99 -3.72 39.28
N ARG A 88 13.61 -2.66 39.80
CA ARG A 88 12.95 -1.71 40.72
C ARG A 88 11.96 -0.80 39.99
N LEU A 89 12.09 -0.66 38.67
CA LEU A 89 11.22 0.14 37.81
C LEU A 89 10.06 -0.68 37.21
N LEU A 90 9.92 -1.95 37.60
CA LEU A 90 8.78 -2.77 37.20
C LEU A 90 7.55 -2.43 38.05
N PRO A 91 6.34 -2.49 37.47
CA PRO A 91 5.10 -2.40 38.24
C PRO A 91 5.06 -3.46 39.35
N GLN A 92 4.71 -3.01 40.55
CA GLN A 92 4.50 -3.89 41.70
C GLN A 92 3.07 -4.43 41.67
N ASN A 93 2.86 -5.60 42.30
CA ASN A 93 1.51 -6.12 42.50
C ASN A 93 0.68 -5.18 43.38
N TRP A 94 -0.64 -5.25 43.23
CA TRP A 94 -1.57 -4.53 44.09
C TRP A 94 -1.26 -4.76 45.58
N PRO A 95 -1.16 -3.71 46.42
CA PRO A 95 -0.68 -3.83 47.81
C PRO A 95 -1.67 -4.49 48.78
N GLY A 96 -2.80 -5.00 48.26
CA GLY A 96 -3.87 -5.65 49.03
C GLY A 96 -4.90 -4.67 49.59
N ALA A 97 -6.08 -5.19 49.97
CA ALA A 97 -7.24 -4.39 50.39
C ALA A 97 -7.00 -3.53 51.64
N ASN A 98 -6.04 -3.90 52.49
CA ASN A 98 -5.69 -3.14 53.70
C ASN A 98 -4.88 -1.87 53.41
N ALA A 99 -4.19 -1.80 52.28
CA ALA A 99 -3.32 -0.68 51.91
C ALA A 99 -3.93 0.21 50.81
N ALA A 100 -4.69 -0.41 49.90
CA ALA A 100 -5.48 0.30 48.90
C ALA A 100 -6.72 -0.53 48.52
N ALA A 101 -7.87 0.13 48.46
CA ALA A 101 -9.10 -0.43 47.89
C ALA A 101 -9.42 0.27 46.57
N ALA A 102 -9.85 -0.48 45.56
CA ALA A 102 -10.28 0.05 44.27
C ALA A 102 -11.73 -0.37 44.00
N ASP A 103 -12.55 0.61 43.65
CA ASP A 103 -13.96 0.43 43.32
C ASP A 103 -14.23 1.01 41.93
N TRP A 104 -14.88 0.23 41.08
CA TRP A 104 -15.29 0.66 39.76
C TRP A 104 -16.77 1.05 39.74
N GLY A 105 -17.05 2.21 39.17
CA GLY A 105 -18.39 2.69 38.85
C GLY A 105 -18.51 3.04 37.38
N ARG A 106 -19.74 3.15 36.89
CA ARG A 106 -20.03 3.60 35.52
C ARG A 106 -21.02 4.77 35.57
N VAL A 107 -20.72 5.83 34.84
CA VAL A 107 -21.57 7.02 34.73
C VAL A 107 -21.71 7.39 33.26
N GLY A 108 -22.88 7.10 32.68
CA GLY A 108 -23.08 7.22 31.24
C GLY A 108 -22.18 6.25 30.47
N SER A 109 -21.40 6.79 29.51
CA SER A 109 -20.39 6.06 28.75
C SER A 109 -19.12 5.79 29.54
N ASP A 110 -18.84 6.57 30.59
CA ASP A 110 -17.52 6.66 31.20
C ASP A 110 -17.39 5.70 32.40
N LEU A 111 -16.17 5.21 32.60
CA LEU A 111 -15.81 4.47 33.82
C LEU A 111 -15.25 5.44 34.86
N ARG A 112 -15.60 5.18 36.13
CA ARG A 112 -15.03 5.85 37.29
C ARG A 112 -14.27 4.83 38.12
N LEU A 113 -12.98 5.06 38.31
CA LEU A 113 -12.15 4.28 39.22
C LEU A 113 -11.92 5.09 40.49
N LYS A 114 -12.53 4.65 41.59
CA LYS A 114 -12.31 5.19 42.92
C LYS A 114 -11.23 4.37 43.62
N ILE A 115 -10.16 5.02 44.08
CA ILE A 115 -9.10 4.38 44.85
C ILE A 115 -9.05 5.02 46.23
N THR A 116 -9.21 4.19 47.26
CA THR A 116 -9.11 4.60 48.66
C THR A 116 -7.76 4.15 49.20
N SER A 117 -6.88 5.09 49.54
CA SER A 117 -5.55 4.81 50.10
C SER A 117 -5.00 6.05 50.82
N GLU A 118 -4.48 5.86 52.03
CA GLU A 118 -3.88 6.94 52.83
C GLU A 118 -2.49 7.38 52.31
N THR A 119 -1.83 6.52 51.53
CA THR A 119 -0.47 6.76 51.05
C THR A 119 -0.45 7.39 49.66
N LEU A 120 -1.34 6.97 48.75
CA LEU A 120 -1.41 7.51 47.38
C LEU A 120 -1.69 9.02 47.36
N ALA A 121 -2.54 9.50 48.26
CA ALA A 121 -2.88 10.92 48.33
C ALA A 121 -1.68 11.82 48.70
N ASN A 122 -0.57 11.27 49.22
CA ASN A 122 0.63 12.02 49.58
C ASN A 122 1.61 12.23 48.41
N TYR A 123 1.42 11.55 47.27
CA TYR A 123 2.29 11.71 46.09
C TYR A 123 1.83 12.89 45.23
N ALA A 124 2.73 13.79 44.81
CA ALA A 124 2.32 14.96 44.03
C ALA A 124 1.67 14.57 42.69
N ALA A 125 2.25 13.57 42.01
CA ALA A 125 1.76 13.04 40.75
C ALA A 125 1.16 11.64 40.95
N VAL A 126 -0.09 11.47 40.52
CA VAL A 126 -0.78 10.17 40.46
C VAL A 126 -1.57 10.14 39.16
N ASP A 127 -1.39 9.07 38.37
CA ASP A 127 -2.07 8.88 37.10
C ASP A 127 -2.55 7.44 36.96
N PHE A 128 -3.57 7.24 36.14
CA PHE A 128 -4.05 5.92 35.74
C PHE A 128 -3.72 5.67 34.27
N PHE A 129 -2.97 4.61 34.01
CA PHE A 129 -2.57 4.17 32.67
C PHE A 129 -3.46 2.97 32.30
N PRO A 130 -4.50 3.16 31.47
CA PRO A 130 -5.42 2.10 31.09
C PRO A 130 -4.72 1.09 30.18
N LEU A 131 -4.98 -0.20 30.43
CA LEU A 131 -4.67 -1.27 29.50
C LEU A 131 -5.99 -1.81 28.91
N PRO A 132 -6.56 -1.14 27.89
CA PRO A 132 -7.78 -1.60 27.26
C PRO A 132 -7.60 -2.93 26.53
N GLU A 133 -8.68 -3.70 26.43
CA GLU A 133 -8.73 -4.85 25.51
C GLU A 133 -8.65 -4.35 24.06
N GLN A 134 -8.17 -5.18 23.13
CA GLN A 134 -7.85 -4.80 21.75
C GLN A 134 -8.98 -4.12 20.96
N SER A 135 -10.24 -4.23 21.40
CA SER A 135 -11.42 -3.62 20.76
C SER A 135 -12.05 -2.47 21.55
N THR A 136 -11.34 -1.93 22.55
CA THR A 136 -11.80 -0.80 23.35
C THR A 136 -10.95 0.44 23.07
N VAL A 137 -11.60 1.53 22.66
CA VAL A 137 -10.97 2.85 22.56
C VAL A 137 -11.32 3.64 23.83
N VAL A 138 -10.28 4.09 24.52
CA VAL A 138 -10.35 4.80 25.79
C VAL A 138 -9.82 6.21 25.57
N GLY A 139 -10.59 7.21 25.97
CA GLY A 139 -10.12 8.60 25.98
C GLY A 139 -9.17 8.85 27.15
N HIS A 140 -8.76 10.10 27.35
CA HIS A 140 -7.75 10.44 28.34
C HIS A 140 -8.27 10.33 29.78
N PRO A 141 -7.71 9.43 30.62
CA PRO A 141 -8.05 9.36 32.04
C PRO A 141 -7.65 10.65 32.75
N ARG A 142 -8.54 11.18 33.59
CA ARG A 142 -8.30 12.39 34.39
C ARG A 142 -8.76 12.19 35.82
N ILE A 143 -8.09 12.84 36.76
CA ILE A 143 -8.57 12.90 38.15
C ILE A 143 -9.81 13.79 38.18
N GLU A 144 -10.94 13.22 38.59
CA GLU A 144 -12.21 13.92 38.78
C GLU A 144 -12.30 14.52 40.18
N SER A 145 -11.78 13.82 41.19
CA SER A 145 -11.73 14.31 42.57
C SER A 145 -10.55 13.69 43.32
N ARG A 146 -9.99 14.46 44.26
CA ARG A 146 -8.86 14.04 45.10
C ARG A 146 -9.03 14.57 46.53
N ASN A 147 -9.13 13.65 47.47
CA ASN A 147 -9.18 13.87 48.92
C ASN A 147 -7.96 13.21 49.60
N LYS A 148 -7.79 13.43 50.91
CA LYS A 148 -6.66 12.87 51.68
C LYS A 148 -6.57 11.34 51.69
N ASN A 149 -7.68 10.64 51.47
CA ASN A 149 -7.72 9.18 51.51
C ASN A 149 -8.33 8.57 50.24
N GLU A 150 -8.69 9.39 49.24
CA GLU A 150 -9.49 8.95 48.10
C GLU A 150 -9.11 9.71 46.83
N ILE A 151 -8.93 9.00 45.72
CA ILE A 151 -8.72 9.58 44.38
C ILE A 151 -9.72 8.94 43.43
N VAL A 152 -10.45 9.75 42.69
CA VAL A 152 -11.42 9.28 41.68
C VAL A 152 -10.91 9.65 40.29
N PHE A 153 -10.69 8.64 39.45
CA PHE A 153 -10.33 8.80 38.04
C PHE A 153 -11.58 8.64 37.17
N ARG A 154 -11.80 9.59 36.26
CA ARG A 154 -12.75 9.47 35.17
C ARG A 154 -12.04 8.99 33.92
N ILE A 155 -12.54 7.91 33.33
CA ILE A 155 -11.96 7.23 32.17
C ILE A 155 -13.02 7.22 31.07
N PRO A 156 -12.92 8.13 30.08
CA PRO A 156 -13.85 8.17 28.96
C PRO A 156 -13.73 6.90 28.11
N ILE A 157 -14.85 6.29 27.74
CA ILE A 157 -14.88 5.15 26.82
C ILE A 157 -15.51 5.62 25.51
N GLU A 158 -14.70 5.71 24.46
CA GLU A 158 -15.15 6.20 23.15
C GLU A 158 -15.80 5.08 22.32
N SER A 159 -15.25 3.87 22.39
CA SER A 159 -15.88 2.69 21.83
C SER A 159 -15.51 1.43 22.59
N SER A 160 -16.45 0.49 22.71
CA SER A 160 -16.22 -0.82 23.30
C SER A 160 -17.19 -1.84 22.72
N GLU A 161 -16.73 -3.06 22.44
CA GLU A 161 -17.60 -4.15 21.96
C GLU A 161 -18.50 -4.74 23.07
N LYS A 162 -18.15 -4.53 24.34
CA LYS A 162 -18.90 -4.99 25.51
C LYS A 162 -19.15 -3.85 26.50
N ASN A 163 -20.21 -3.97 27.31
CA ASN A 163 -20.38 -3.13 28.49
C ASN A 163 -19.28 -3.46 29.51
N LEU A 164 -18.20 -2.69 29.48
CA LEU A 164 -17.10 -2.80 30.43
C LEU A 164 -17.56 -2.26 31.79
N SER A 165 -17.32 -3.05 32.83
CA SER A 165 -17.53 -2.68 34.23
C SER A 165 -16.23 -2.35 34.96
N SER A 166 -15.09 -2.81 34.45
CA SER A 166 -13.75 -2.54 34.98
C SER A 166 -12.73 -2.67 33.85
N MET A 167 -11.49 -2.23 34.12
CA MET A 167 -10.39 -2.30 33.15
C MET A 167 -9.08 -2.62 33.87
N ALA A 168 -8.22 -3.39 33.22
CA ALA A 168 -6.85 -3.56 33.69
C ALA A 168 -6.08 -2.24 33.50
N GLY A 169 -5.09 -1.99 34.36
CA GLY A 169 -4.33 -0.75 34.27
C GLY A 169 -3.17 -0.68 35.24
N LEU A 170 -2.38 0.38 35.13
CA LEU A 170 -1.36 0.74 36.09
C LEU A 170 -1.76 2.02 36.80
N ILE A 171 -1.66 2.04 38.13
CA ILE A 171 -1.67 3.29 38.89
C ILE A 171 -0.22 3.72 39.03
N VAL A 172 0.15 4.80 38.36
CA VAL A 172 1.52 5.34 38.38
C VAL A 172 1.55 6.52 39.35
N PHE A 173 2.51 6.54 40.26
CA PHE A 173 2.66 7.60 41.26
C PHE A 173 4.13 7.96 41.49
N ALA A 174 4.38 9.25 41.72
CA ALA A 174 5.71 9.80 41.89
C ALA A 174 5.68 11.09 42.73
N LYS A 175 6.82 11.48 43.32
CA LYS A 175 6.91 12.76 44.05
C LYS A 175 6.91 13.96 43.11
N GLN A 176 7.30 13.77 41.85
CA GLN A 176 7.26 14.79 40.79
C GLN A 176 6.60 14.21 39.53
N PRO A 177 5.85 15.01 38.76
CA PRO A 177 5.34 14.57 37.46
C PRO A 177 6.48 14.12 36.55
N SER A 178 6.36 12.92 35.97
CA SER A 178 7.36 12.33 35.07
C SER A 178 8.77 12.15 35.67
N GLY A 179 8.90 12.10 37.00
CA GLY A 179 10.18 11.86 37.68
C GLY A 179 10.75 10.45 37.44
N GLU A 180 12.05 10.30 37.67
CA GLU A 180 12.73 8.99 37.67
C GLU A 180 12.35 8.12 38.88
N ASP A 181 11.74 8.71 39.92
CA ASP A 181 11.29 8.02 41.14
C ASP A 181 9.89 7.37 41.01
N ARG A 182 9.41 7.18 39.79
CA ARG A 182 8.08 6.63 39.50
C ARG A 182 7.95 5.19 39.99
N SER A 183 6.85 4.93 40.68
CA SER A 183 6.40 3.61 41.09
C SER A 183 5.02 3.33 40.52
N ALA A 184 4.68 2.06 40.32
CA ALA A 184 3.36 1.71 39.82
C ALA A 184 2.79 0.48 40.50
N TRP A 185 1.47 0.45 40.66
CA TRP A 185 0.72 -0.73 41.06
C TRP A 185 -0.05 -1.28 39.87
N GLN A 186 0.14 -2.57 39.59
CA GLN A 186 -0.61 -3.29 38.58
C GLN A 186 -1.99 -3.68 39.11
N MET A 187 -3.02 -3.28 38.39
CA MET A 187 -4.40 -3.66 38.65
C MET A 187 -4.87 -4.61 37.55
N THR A 188 -5.21 -5.84 37.95
CA THR A 188 -5.86 -6.82 37.09
C THR A 188 -7.38 -6.59 37.11
N SER A 189 -8.05 -6.81 35.98
CA SER A 189 -9.51 -6.65 35.84
C SER A 189 -10.26 -7.82 36.50
N ALA A 190 -10.07 -8.02 37.80
CA ALA A 190 -10.85 -8.93 38.61
C ALA A 190 -10.73 -8.52 40.08
N ILE A 191 -11.49 -7.49 40.48
CA ILE A 191 -11.75 -7.27 41.91
C ILE A 191 -12.91 -8.19 42.27
N GLY A 192 -12.54 -9.42 42.66
CA GLY A 192 -13.46 -10.51 42.99
C GLY A 192 -12.74 -11.86 43.02
N GLY A 193 -11.93 -12.06 44.07
CA GLY A 193 -11.23 -13.28 44.51
C GLY A 193 -11.15 -14.51 43.59
N ALA A 194 -9.94 -14.82 43.11
CA ALA A 194 -9.35 -16.17 43.14
C ALA A 194 -7.93 -16.12 42.54
N GLN A 195 -6.93 -16.41 43.36
CA GLN A 195 -5.61 -16.84 42.89
C GLN A 195 -5.75 -18.23 42.26
N ALA A 196 -5.44 -18.38 40.96
CA ALA A 196 -4.82 -19.57 40.38
C ALA A 196 -4.65 -19.40 38.86
N GLY A 197 -3.40 -19.55 38.37
CA GLY A 197 -3.15 -19.99 36.99
C GLY A 197 -2.71 -18.93 35.98
N LEU A 198 -1.61 -18.19 36.23
CA LEU A 198 -0.82 -17.61 35.15
C LEU A 198 -0.10 -18.73 34.38
N SER A 199 -0.79 -19.43 33.48
CA SER A 199 -0.20 -20.36 32.48
C SER A 199 -1.24 -20.82 31.46
N ALA A 200 -1.90 -19.93 30.72
CA ALA A 200 -2.54 -20.25 29.45
C ALA A 200 -3.17 -19.00 28.82
N SER A 201 -2.48 -18.38 27.86
CA SER A 201 -3.03 -17.68 26.68
C SER A 201 -1.97 -16.76 26.07
N LEU A 202 -0.85 -17.34 25.64
CA LEU A 202 0.09 -16.72 24.72
C LEU A 202 0.45 -17.74 23.64
N SER A 203 -0.58 -18.24 22.95
CA SER A 203 -0.44 -18.84 21.63
C SER A 203 -0.66 -17.72 20.62
N ALA A 204 0.45 -17.05 20.28
CA ALA A 204 0.52 -16.07 19.22
C ALA A 204 0.20 -16.75 17.88
N THR A 205 -1.03 -16.58 17.42
CA THR A 205 -1.34 -16.56 15.99
C THR A 205 -1.69 -15.11 15.70
N ALA A 206 -0.91 -14.46 14.83
CA ALA A 206 -1.21 -13.11 14.35
C ALA A 206 -2.52 -13.14 13.55
N GLN A 207 -3.65 -13.02 14.26
CA GLN A 207 -4.95 -12.78 13.64
C GLN A 207 -5.21 -11.28 13.67
N ALA A 208 -5.03 -10.68 12.49
CA ALA A 208 -5.48 -9.32 12.20
C ALA A 208 -6.97 -9.16 12.55
N PRO A 209 -7.39 -8.00 13.09
CA PRO A 209 -8.78 -7.76 13.49
C PRO A 209 -9.72 -7.99 12.28
N GLY A 210 -10.66 -8.91 12.44
CA GLY A 210 -11.51 -9.44 11.36
C GLY A 210 -12.38 -8.40 10.64
N ARG A 211 -12.60 -7.21 11.21
CA ARG A 211 -13.32 -6.10 10.56
C ARG A 211 -12.45 -5.26 9.62
N GLY A 212 -11.15 -5.14 9.88
CA GLY A 212 -10.22 -4.42 9.00
C GLY A 212 -9.93 -5.22 7.73
N ILE A 213 -9.58 -6.50 7.89
CA ILE A 213 -9.24 -7.38 6.76
C ILE A 213 -10.43 -7.55 5.81
N PHE A 214 -11.66 -7.70 6.33
CA PHE A 214 -12.84 -7.84 5.51
C PHE A 214 -13.10 -6.60 4.66
N THR A 215 -12.93 -5.41 5.24
CA THR A 215 -13.05 -4.14 4.53
C THR A 215 -12.01 -4.02 3.41
N PHE A 216 -10.74 -4.38 3.66
CA PHE A 216 -9.71 -4.39 2.63
C PHE A 216 -9.97 -5.42 1.52
N LEU A 217 -10.43 -6.62 1.86
CA LEU A 217 -10.81 -7.65 0.89
C LEU A 217 -12.04 -7.22 0.07
N LEU A 218 -13.01 -6.56 0.69
CA LEU A 218 -14.17 -6.00 0.00
C LEU A 218 -13.75 -4.91 -0.98
N PHE A 219 -12.83 -4.00 -0.60
CA PHE A 219 -12.26 -3.03 -1.52
C PHE A 219 -11.46 -3.69 -2.65
N GLY A 220 -10.70 -4.74 -2.36
CA GLY A 220 -10.02 -5.55 -3.39
C GLY A 220 -11.01 -6.18 -4.38
N PHE A 221 -12.13 -6.72 -3.88
CA PHE A 221 -13.20 -7.27 -4.68
C PHE A 221 -13.89 -6.21 -5.55
N ILE A 222 -14.26 -5.07 -4.97
CA ILE A 222 -14.83 -3.93 -5.70
C ILE A 222 -13.84 -3.43 -6.76
N GLY A 223 -12.56 -3.30 -6.40
CA GLY A 223 -11.49 -2.94 -7.32
C GLY A 223 -11.42 -3.90 -8.50
N GLY A 224 -11.48 -5.22 -8.25
CA GLY A 224 -11.55 -6.25 -9.28
C GLY A 224 -12.75 -6.10 -10.22
N ILE A 225 -13.93 -5.74 -9.68
CA ILE A 225 -15.11 -5.44 -10.51
C ILE A 225 -14.83 -4.22 -11.40
N VAL A 226 -14.27 -3.16 -10.84
CA VAL A 226 -13.92 -1.92 -11.57
C VAL A 226 -12.90 -2.17 -12.68
N LEU A 227 -11.98 -3.14 -12.53
CA LEU A 227 -11.02 -3.50 -13.59
C LEU A 227 -11.72 -3.94 -14.90
N ASN A 228 -12.94 -4.48 -14.83
CA ASN A 228 -13.71 -4.84 -16.02
C ASN A 228 -14.18 -3.62 -16.83
N LEU A 229 -14.27 -2.43 -16.22
CA LEU A 229 -14.65 -1.18 -16.89
C LEU A 229 -13.47 -0.52 -17.61
N MET A 230 -12.24 -1.01 -17.38
CA MET A 230 -11.06 -0.45 -18.05
C MET A 230 -11.06 -0.75 -19.56
N PRO A 231 -10.65 0.22 -20.39
CA PRO A 231 -10.81 0.14 -21.85
C PRO A 231 -10.03 -1.01 -22.51
N CYS A 232 -9.00 -1.57 -21.87
CA CYS A 232 -8.27 -2.73 -22.43
C CYS A 232 -8.89 -4.09 -22.09
N VAL A 233 -9.74 -4.17 -21.08
CA VAL A 233 -10.38 -5.43 -20.66
C VAL A 233 -11.67 -5.64 -21.45
N LEU A 234 -12.48 -4.59 -21.59
CA LEU A 234 -13.77 -4.55 -22.30
C LEU A 234 -13.79 -5.26 -23.67
N PRO A 235 -12.76 -5.14 -24.53
CA PRO A 235 -12.67 -5.85 -25.81
C PRO A 235 -12.71 -7.37 -25.66
N VAL A 236 -11.94 -7.90 -24.72
CA VAL A 236 -11.84 -9.34 -24.46
C VAL A 236 -13.11 -9.85 -23.77
N ILE A 237 -13.69 -9.04 -22.88
CA ILE A 237 -14.98 -9.32 -22.24
C ILE A 237 -16.06 -9.51 -23.31
N SER A 238 -16.18 -8.54 -24.21
CA SER A 238 -17.20 -8.53 -25.26
C SER A 238 -17.08 -9.79 -26.13
N LEU A 239 -15.85 -10.11 -26.59
CA LEU A 239 -15.61 -11.30 -27.40
C LEU A 239 -15.99 -12.62 -26.69
N LYS A 240 -15.77 -12.74 -25.37
CA LYS A 240 -16.16 -13.94 -24.61
C LYS A 240 -17.66 -14.01 -24.36
N ILE A 241 -18.30 -12.90 -23.98
CA ILE A 241 -19.76 -12.83 -23.79
C ILE A 241 -20.48 -13.20 -25.10
N PHE A 242 -20.00 -12.72 -26.25
CA PHE A 242 -20.57 -13.09 -27.54
C PHE A 242 -20.27 -14.54 -27.94
N GLY A 243 -19.11 -15.09 -27.56
CA GLY A 243 -18.83 -16.52 -27.67
C GLY A 243 -19.86 -17.36 -26.90
N PHE A 244 -20.27 -16.92 -25.71
CA PHE A 244 -21.36 -17.56 -24.95
C PHE A 244 -22.73 -17.39 -25.61
N ILE A 245 -23.01 -16.25 -26.24
CA ILE A 245 -24.27 -16.03 -26.98
C ILE A 245 -24.34 -16.92 -28.25
N GLN A 246 -23.24 -17.12 -28.97
CA GLN A 246 -23.19 -18.06 -30.10
C GLN A 246 -23.27 -19.52 -29.64
N GLN A 247 -22.78 -19.83 -28.43
CA GLN A 247 -22.94 -21.13 -27.78
C GLN A 247 -24.26 -21.29 -27.01
N ALA A 248 -25.14 -20.28 -26.97
CA ALA A 248 -26.39 -20.30 -26.21
C ALA A 248 -27.43 -21.31 -26.72
N GLY A 249 -27.18 -21.95 -27.87
CA GLY A 249 -27.90 -23.13 -28.37
C GLY A 249 -27.37 -24.47 -27.82
N GLN A 250 -26.33 -24.48 -26.98
CA GLN A 250 -25.74 -25.69 -26.38
C GLN A 250 -26.18 -25.87 -24.91
N SER A 251 -25.91 -27.03 -24.32
CA SER A 251 -26.36 -27.38 -22.96
C SER A 251 -25.83 -26.41 -21.89
N ARG A 252 -26.69 -26.05 -20.92
CA ARG A 252 -26.37 -25.15 -19.79
C ARG A 252 -25.10 -25.55 -19.03
N GLN A 253 -24.84 -26.86 -18.92
CA GLN A 253 -23.64 -27.40 -18.28
C GLN A 253 -22.35 -27.05 -19.03
N LYS A 254 -22.38 -26.96 -20.35
CA LYS A 254 -21.19 -26.65 -21.15
C LYS A 254 -20.77 -25.19 -21.04
N ILE A 255 -21.76 -24.28 -21.02
CA ILE A 255 -21.54 -22.84 -20.78
C ILE A 255 -20.93 -22.61 -19.39
N LEU A 256 -21.48 -23.26 -18.36
CA LEU A 256 -20.95 -23.14 -16.99
C LEU A 256 -19.53 -23.70 -16.86
N ARG A 257 -19.22 -24.85 -17.47
CA ARG A 257 -17.86 -25.43 -17.47
C ARG A 257 -16.85 -24.51 -18.19
N SER A 258 -17.24 -23.89 -19.29
CA SER A 258 -16.39 -22.92 -20.00
C SER A 258 -16.17 -21.64 -19.18
N GLY A 259 -17.20 -21.13 -18.49
CA GLY A 259 -17.10 -19.98 -17.58
C GLY A 259 -16.21 -20.24 -16.36
N ILE A 260 -16.29 -21.44 -15.77
CA ILE A 260 -15.40 -21.88 -14.68
C ILE A 260 -13.95 -21.98 -15.18
N ALA A 261 -13.72 -22.59 -16.35
CA ALA A 261 -12.37 -22.70 -16.92
C ALA A 261 -11.73 -21.33 -17.17
N PHE A 262 -12.51 -20.37 -17.70
CA PHE A 262 -12.07 -18.98 -17.86
C PHE A 262 -11.72 -18.32 -16.52
N THR A 263 -12.54 -18.53 -15.49
CA THR A 263 -12.31 -18.03 -14.13
C THR A 263 -11.02 -18.62 -13.53
N ILE A 264 -10.80 -19.92 -13.68
CA ILE A 264 -9.57 -20.58 -13.21
C ILE A 264 -8.34 -19.97 -13.89
N GLY A 265 -8.44 -19.57 -15.16
CA GLY A 265 -7.36 -18.84 -15.86
C GLY A 265 -7.03 -17.50 -15.21
N ILE A 266 -8.04 -16.72 -14.83
CA ILE A 266 -7.87 -15.44 -14.12
C ILE A 266 -7.20 -15.66 -12.75
N PHE A 267 -7.70 -16.62 -11.97
CA PHE A 267 -7.15 -16.96 -10.65
C PHE A 267 -5.70 -17.44 -10.76
N ALA A 268 -5.40 -18.31 -11.73
CA ALA A 268 -4.05 -18.82 -11.93
C ALA A 268 -3.04 -17.69 -12.20
N TRP A 269 -3.41 -16.69 -13.00
CA TRP A 269 -2.56 -15.53 -13.25
C TRP A 269 -2.33 -14.68 -11.99
N PHE A 270 -3.39 -14.29 -11.28
CA PHE A 270 -3.26 -13.45 -10.08
C PHE A 270 -2.55 -14.17 -8.92
N VAL A 271 -2.78 -15.47 -8.74
CA VAL A 271 -2.06 -16.27 -7.73
C VAL A 271 -0.59 -16.43 -8.12
N ALA A 272 -0.28 -16.71 -9.38
CA ALA A 272 1.11 -16.76 -9.85
C ALA A 272 1.83 -15.43 -9.62
N LEU A 273 1.16 -14.30 -9.90
CA LEU A 273 1.69 -12.98 -9.64
C LEU A 273 1.89 -12.73 -8.14
N ALA A 274 0.93 -13.08 -7.29
CA ALA A 274 1.05 -12.96 -5.83
C ALA A 274 2.23 -13.77 -5.27
N LEU A 275 2.38 -15.03 -5.71
CA LEU A 275 3.48 -15.91 -5.30
C LEU A 275 4.84 -15.38 -5.75
N LEU A 276 4.92 -14.85 -6.99
CA LEU A 276 6.11 -14.18 -7.48
C LEU A 276 6.50 -12.99 -6.60
N LEU A 277 5.53 -12.15 -6.23
CA LEU A 277 5.78 -11.01 -5.34
C LEU A 277 6.21 -11.43 -3.93
N ILE A 278 5.59 -12.46 -3.37
CA ILE A 278 5.96 -13.02 -2.06
C ILE A 278 7.40 -13.56 -2.10
N ALA A 279 7.78 -14.28 -3.16
CA ALA A 279 9.12 -14.81 -3.33
C ALA A 279 10.17 -13.68 -3.47
N LEU A 280 9.86 -12.63 -4.24
CA LEU A 280 10.74 -11.47 -4.38
C LEU A 280 10.91 -10.71 -3.06
N LYS A 281 9.84 -10.53 -2.29
CA LYS A 281 9.88 -9.93 -0.95
C LYS A 281 10.74 -10.78 0.02
N GLY A 282 10.60 -12.10 -0.02
CA GLY A 282 11.40 -13.02 0.80
C GLY A 282 12.89 -13.02 0.46
N ALA A 283 13.25 -12.63 -0.77
CA ALA A 283 14.64 -12.52 -1.21
C ALA A 283 15.31 -11.18 -0.82
N GLY A 284 14.64 -10.31 -0.06
CA GLY A 284 15.20 -9.02 0.38
C GLY A 284 15.47 -8.02 -0.75
N ARG A 285 14.86 -8.23 -1.93
CA ARG A 285 14.93 -7.25 -3.03
C ARG A 285 13.77 -6.29 -2.86
N ASP A 286 14.05 -5.05 -2.49
CA ASP A 286 13.09 -3.94 -2.48
C ASP A 286 12.66 -3.59 -3.91
N VAL A 287 11.90 -4.49 -4.53
CA VAL A 287 11.36 -4.30 -5.87
C VAL A 287 10.12 -3.41 -5.72
N THR A 288 10.31 -2.10 -5.79
CA THR A 288 9.22 -1.12 -5.91
C THR A 288 8.51 -1.27 -7.26
N TRP A 289 7.59 -2.23 -7.30
CA TRP A 289 6.99 -2.84 -8.51
C TRP A 289 6.18 -1.89 -9.41
N GLY A 290 5.58 -0.83 -8.84
CA GLY A 290 4.70 0.09 -9.56
C GLY A 290 5.40 1.27 -10.26
N GLY A 291 6.44 1.83 -9.64
CA GLY A 291 7.16 2.99 -10.18
C GLY A 291 8.22 2.61 -11.22
N PHE A 292 8.99 1.55 -10.96
CA PHE A 292 10.16 1.21 -11.78
C PHE A 292 9.80 0.84 -13.23
N GLN A 293 8.63 0.25 -13.48
CA GLN A 293 8.21 -0.12 -14.84
C GLN A 293 7.92 1.12 -15.71
N PHE A 294 7.15 2.08 -15.18
CA PHE A 294 6.84 3.29 -15.92
C PHE A 294 8.00 4.26 -16.00
N THR A 295 9.02 4.17 -15.13
CA THR A 295 10.27 4.94 -15.30
C THR A 295 11.10 4.51 -16.51
N ASN A 296 10.88 3.29 -17.04
CA ASN A 296 11.58 2.80 -18.21
C ASN A 296 10.83 3.16 -19.51
N ALA A 297 11.40 4.05 -20.32
CA ALA A 297 10.81 4.49 -21.58
C ALA A 297 10.56 3.37 -22.60
N TYR A 298 11.37 2.31 -22.61
CA TYR A 298 11.15 1.17 -23.52
C TYR A 298 9.94 0.35 -23.10
N PHE A 299 9.69 0.21 -21.80
CA PHE A 299 8.49 -0.46 -21.29
C PHE A 299 7.22 0.29 -21.72
N VAL A 300 7.21 1.62 -21.54
CA VAL A 300 6.08 2.48 -21.95
C VAL A 300 5.89 2.45 -23.49
N LEU A 301 6.98 2.38 -24.26
CA LEU A 301 6.93 2.21 -25.72
C LEU A 301 6.30 0.86 -26.13
N VAL A 302 6.73 -0.25 -25.53
CA VAL A 302 6.15 -1.58 -25.79
C VAL A 302 4.67 -1.59 -25.45
N LEU A 303 4.29 -0.97 -24.32
CA LEU A 303 2.89 -0.82 -23.95
C LEU A 303 2.11 0.00 -24.98
N SER A 304 2.69 1.08 -25.50
CA SER A 304 2.09 1.90 -26.58
C SER A 304 1.83 1.08 -27.84
N VAL A 305 2.77 0.21 -28.23
CA VAL A 305 2.60 -0.73 -29.36
C VAL A 305 1.44 -1.67 -29.11
N ILE A 306 1.37 -2.28 -27.91
CA ILE A 306 0.29 -3.20 -27.55
C ILE A 306 -1.06 -2.48 -27.63
N VAL A 307 -1.21 -1.34 -26.95
CA VAL A 307 -2.46 -0.54 -26.95
C VAL A 307 -2.90 -0.16 -28.37
N LEU A 308 -1.97 0.26 -29.22
CA LEU A 308 -2.25 0.60 -30.62
C LEU A 308 -2.73 -0.61 -31.43
N VAL A 309 -2.05 -1.76 -31.30
CA VAL A 309 -2.44 -3.00 -31.99
C VAL A 309 -3.85 -3.42 -31.58
N PHE A 310 -4.21 -3.30 -30.30
CA PHE A 310 -5.57 -3.57 -29.83
C PHE A 310 -6.60 -2.56 -30.33
N ALA A 311 -6.27 -1.27 -30.36
CA ALA A 311 -7.15 -0.23 -30.91
C ALA A 311 -7.46 -0.50 -32.40
N LEU A 312 -6.44 -0.82 -33.19
CA LEU A 312 -6.60 -1.17 -34.61
C LEU A 312 -7.38 -2.48 -34.81
N ASN A 313 -7.22 -3.45 -33.91
CA ASN A 313 -8.05 -4.66 -33.91
C ASN A 313 -9.54 -4.36 -33.66
N LEU A 314 -9.84 -3.43 -32.76
CA LEU A 314 -11.21 -2.97 -32.48
C LEU A 314 -11.83 -2.19 -33.65
N PHE A 315 -11.04 -1.41 -34.38
CA PHE A 315 -11.49 -0.74 -35.60
C PHE A 315 -11.69 -1.70 -36.78
N GLY A 316 -11.32 -2.98 -36.64
CA GLY A 316 -11.45 -3.97 -37.71
C GLY A 316 -10.41 -3.83 -38.81
N VAL A 317 -9.33 -3.06 -38.58
CA VAL A 317 -8.21 -2.91 -39.53
C VAL A 317 -7.55 -4.27 -39.80
N PHE A 318 -7.52 -5.12 -38.77
CA PHE A 318 -7.21 -6.54 -38.88
C PHE A 318 -7.91 -7.29 -37.76
N GLU A 319 -8.34 -8.51 -38.04
CA GLU A 319 -8.91 -9.37 -37.02
C GLU A 319 -7.83 -10.33 -36.49
N ILE A 320 -7.40 -10.13 -35.24
CA ILE A 320 -6.77 -11.22 -34.49
C ILE A 320 -7.90 -12.17 -34.13
N SER A 321 -8.17 -13.14 -35.00
CA SER A 321 -8.89 -14.32 -34.56
C SER A 321 -7.94 -15.04 -33.59
N LEU A 322 -8.15 -14.86 -32.27
CA LEU A 322 -7.52 -15.68 -31.23
C LEU A 322 -7.56 -17.11 -31.71
N SER A 323 -6.38 -17.71 -31.83
CA SER A 323 -6.09 -18.79 -32.76
C SER A 323 -6.99 -20.01 -32.53
N GLN A 324 -8.17 -20.03 -33.14
CA GLN A 324 -8.86 -21.29 -33.37
C GLN A 324 -8.03 -22.19 -34.28
N SER A 325 -7.04 -21.65 -35.01
CA SER A 325 -6.12 -22.40 -35.86
C SER A 325 -5.02 -23.13 -35.07
N MET A 326 -4.42 -22.54 -34.04
CA MET A 326 -3.38 -23.20 -33.22
C MET A 326 -3.99 -24.30 -32.33
N THR A 327 -5.25 -24.15 -31.91
CA THR A 327 -6.00 -25.18 -31.15
C THR A 327 -6.61 -26.26 -32.05
N ARG A 328 -6.76 -26.01 -33.36
CA ARG A 328 -7.31 -26.98 -34.34
C ARG A 328 -6.33 -28.10 -34.68
N SER A 329 -5.01 -27.85 -34.60
CA SER A 329 -4.01 -28.77 -35.14
C SER A 329 -3.47 -29.83 -34.17
N LEU A 330 -3.74 -29.75 -32.85
CA LEU A 330 -2.94 -30.51 -31.87
C LEU A 330 -3.65 -31.59 -31.04
N LEU A 331 -4.98 -31.72 -30.98
CA LEU A 331 -5.65 -32.76 -30.16
C LEU A 331 -6.94 -33.26 -30.81
N SER A 332 -7.51 -34.41 -30.42
CA SER A 332 -8.61 -35.11 -31.10
C SER A 332 -9.96 -35.18 -30.32
N THR A 333 -10.13 -34.48 -29.20
CA THR A 333 -11.39 -34.50 -28.42
C THR A 333 -12.04 -33.11 -28.28
N THR A 334 -13.28 -32.97 -28.76
CA THR A 334 -13.98 -31.69 -28.94
C THR A 334 -14.36 -30.98 -27.62
N GLU A 335 -14.50 -31.70 -26.50
CA GLU A 335 -14.85 -31.09 -25.20
C GLU A 335 -13.65 -30.55 -24.41
N ARG A 336 -12.56 -31.33 -24.27
CA ARG A 336 -11.35 -30.86 -23.56
C ARG A 336 -10.72 -29.63 -24.22
N LYS A 337 -10.84 -29.52 -25.55
CA LYS A 337 -10.39 -28.36 -26.34
C LYS A 337 -11.10 -27.05 -25.97
N ASP A 338 -12.39 -27.12 -25.69
CA ASP A 338 -13.23 -25.94 -25.41
C ASP A 338 -12.97 -25.39 -24.00
N LEU A 339 -12.75 -26.29 -23.03
CA LEU A 339 -12.33 -25.92 -21.67
C LEU A 339 -10.91 -25.33 -21.65
N LEU A 340 -9.95 -25.99 -22.30
CA LEU A 340 -8.56 -25.51 -22.31
C LEU A 340 -8.43 -24.16 -23.04
N GLY A 341 -9.15 -23.98 -24.15
CA GLY A 341 -9.22 -22.69 -24.84
C GLY A 341 -9.81 -21.57 -23.98
N SER A 342 -10.82 -21.90 -23.16
CA SER A 342 -11.43 -20.94 -22.24
C SER A 342 -10.49 -20.54 -21.09
N PHE A 343 -9.70 -21.49 -20.56
CA PHE A 343 -8.67 -21.22 -19.56
C PHE A 343 -7.61 -20.25 -20.06
N PHE A 344 -7.01 -20.54 -21.23
CA PHE A 344 -5.98 -19.66 -21.80
C PHE A 344 -6.55 -18.28 -22.14
N GLN A 345 -7.78 -18.20 -22.62
CA GLN A 345 -8.44 -16.92 -22.86
C GLN A 345 -8.56 -16.07 -21.59
N GLY A 346 -8.80 -16.69 -20.42
CA GLY A 346 -8.80 -16.00 -19.12
C GLY A 346 -7.42 -15.50 -18.70
N VAL A 347 -6.39 -16.31 -18.90
CA VAL A 347 -4.98 -15.91 -18.67
C VAL A 347 -4.62 -14.72 -19.57
N PHE A 348 -4.86 -14.84 -20.88
CA PHE A 348 -4.57 -13.78 -21.85
C PHE A 348 -5.34 -12.48 -21.53
N ALA A 349 -6.62 -12.58 -21.16
CA ALA A 349 -7.40 -11.41 -20.75
C ALA A 349 -6.75 -10.66 -19.60
N THR A 350 -6.25 -11.40 -18.60
CA THR A 350 -5.65 -10.81 -17.39
C THR A 350 -4.24 -10.28 -17.63
N VAL A 351 -3.44 -10.99 -18.44
CA VAL A 351 -2.11 -10.54 -18.89
C VAL A 351 -2.22 -9.21 -19.62
N LEU A 352 -3.19 -9.07 -20.53
CA LEU A 352 -3.42 -7.86 -21.31
C LEU A 352 -4.03 -6.73 -20.49
N ALA A 353 -4.78 -7.05 -19.43
CA ALA A 353 -5.29 -6.07 -18.48
C ALA A 353 -4.18 -5.48 -17.60
N THR A 354 -3.18 -6.27 -17.23
CA THR A 354 -2.16 -5.89 -16.24
C THR A 354 -1.48 -4.54 -16.54
N PRO A 355 -1.09 -4.21 -17.80
CA PRO A 355 -0.45 -2.94 -18.09
C PRO A 355 -1.35 -1.70 -17.98
N CYS A 356 -2.65 -1.82 -18.26
CA CYS A 356 -3.58 -0.70 -18.14
C CYS A 356 -4.13 -0.51 -16.72
N THR A 357 -4.06 -1.56 -15.89
CA THR A 357 -4.46 -1.52 -14.49
C THR A 357 -3.30 -1.12 -13.58
N ALA A 358 -2.05 -1.21 -14.05
CA ALA A 358 -0.83 -0.91 -13.28
C ALA A 358 -0.78 0.51 -12.66
N PRO A 359 -1.19 1.60 -13.35
CA PRO A 359 -1.22 2.94 -12.73
C PRO A 359 -2.20 3.05 -11.56
N PHE A 360 -3.27 2.26 -11.56
CA PHE A 360 -4.29 2.25 -10.52
C PHE A 360 -3.99 1.27 -9.39
N LEU A 361 -3.40 0.12 -9.72
CA LEU A 361 -2.99 -0.90 -8.75
C LEU A 361 -1.66 -0.56 -8.07
N GLY A 362 -0.85 0.36 -8.59
CA GLY A 362 0.47 0.68 -8.06
C GLY A 362 0.48 1.08 -6.58
N THR A 363 -0.48 1.90 -6.13
CA THR A 363 -0.62 2.32 -4.72
C THR A 363 -1.15 1.19 -3.84
N ALA A 364 -2.17 0.45 -4.32
CA ALA A 364 -2.70 -0.73 -3.62
C ALA A 364 -1.64 -1.82 -3.44
N LEU A 365 -0.79 -2.03 -4.44
CA LEU A 365 0.32 -2.97 -4.39
C LEU A 365 1.46 -2.45 -3.50
N GLY A 366 1.76 -1.14 -3.53
CA GLY A 366 2.69 -0.50 -2.60
C GLY A 366 2.32 -0.73 -1.14
N PHE A 367 1.04 -0.55 -0.79
CA PHE A 367 0.51 -0.92 0.51
C PHE A 367 0.65 -2.42 0.79
N ALA A 368 0.30 -3.28 -0.18
CA ALA A 368 0.42 -4.73 -0.02
C ALA A 368 1.85 -5.21 0.29
N PHE A 369 2.88 -4.52 -0.21
CA PHE A 369 4.28 -4.82 0.15
C PHE A 369 4.60 -4.62 1.64
N THR A 370 3.85 -3.79 2.36
CA THR A 370 4.00 -3.63 3.82
C THR A 370 3.32 -4.75 4.62
N GLN A 371 2.49 -5.57 3.97
CA GLN A 371 1.64 -6.56 4.64
C GLN A 371 2.25 -7.98 4.65
N SER A 372 1.67 -8.88 5.45
CA SER A 372 2.12 -10.28 5.51
C SER A 372 1.82 -11.04 4.20
N PRO A 373 2.58 -12.11 3.87
CA PRO A 373 2.35 -12.91 2.65
C PRO A 373 0.92 -13.43 2.49
N VAL A 374 0.27 -13.76 3.61
CA VAL A 374 -1.12 -14.25 3.63
C VAL A 374 -2.09 -13.15 3.18
N ILE A 375 -1.88 -11.90 3.61
CA ILE A 375 -2.72 -10.76 3.23
C ILE A 375 -2.53 -10.43 1.75
N ILE A 376 -1.29 -10.47 1.25
CA ILE A 376 -1.00 -10.29 -0.18
C ILE A 376 -1.80 -11.30 -1.01
N LEU A 377 -1.68 -12.60 -0.69
CA LEU A 377 -2.39 -13.66 -1.42
C LEU A 377 -3.91 -13.48 -1.34
N ALA A 378 -4.45 -13.17 -0.16
CA ALA A 378 -5.88 -12.95 0.04
C ALA A 378 -6.41 -11.76 -0.79
N MET A 379 -5.64 -10.67 -0.89
CA MET A 379 -6.01 -9.49 -1.67
C MET A 379 -6.02 -9.79 -3.18
N PHE A 380 -5.01 -10.49 -3.69
CA PHE A 380 -4.97 -10.92 -5.09
C PHE A 380 -6.12 -11.87 -5.45
N ILE A 381 -6.48 -12.76 -4.53
CA ILE A 381 -7.66 -13.64 -4.66
C ILE A 381 -8.95 -12.81 -4.68
N ALA A 382 -9.08 -11.80 -3.81
CA ALA A 382 -10.25 -10.92 -3.80
C ALA A 382 -10.39 -10.13 -5.11
N ILE A 383 -9.29 -9.60 -5.65
CA ILE A 383 -9.27 -8.92 -6.96
C ILE A 383 -9.65 -9.89 -8.08
N ALA A 384 -9.10 -11.11 -8.08
CA ALA A 384 -9.45 -12.14 -9.06
C ALA A 384 -10.93 -12.54 -8.98
N ALA A 385 -11.47 -12.66 -7.77
CA ALA A 385 -12.88 -12.91 -7.53
C ALA A 385 -13.76 -11.76 -8.06
N GLY A 386 -13.38 -10.50 -7.80
CA GLY A 386 -14.08 -9.32 -8.32
C GLY A 386 -14.06 -9.26 -9.85
N MET A 387 -12.90 -9.52 -10.46
CA MET A 387 -12.74 -9.51 -11.91
C MET A 387 -13.55 -10.63 -12.59
N SER A 388 -13.61 -11.82 -11.98
CA SER A 388 -14.33 -12.98 -12.52
C SER A 388 -15.82 -13.02 -12.19
N ALA A 389 -16.28 -12.28 -11.18
CA ALA A 389 -17.67 -12.28 -10.72
C ALA A 389 -18.71 -12.03 -11.83
N PRO A 390 -18.55 -11.04 -12.74
CA PRO A 390 -19.50 -10.83 -13.83
C PRO A 390 -19.64 -12.06 -14.76
N TYR A 391 -18.54 -12.79 -14.99
CA TYR A 391 -18.53 -13.95 -15.88
C TYR A 391 -19.16 -15.18 -15.24
N LEU A 392 -18.83 -15.44 -13.97
CA LEU A 392 -19.44 -16.53 -13.20
C LEU A 392 -20.95 -16.31 -13.09
N LEU A 393 -21.38 -15.08 -12.80
CA LEU A 393 -22.80 -14.72 -12.70
C LEU A 393 -23.54 -14.94 -14.03
N LEU A 394 -22.97 -14.47 -15.14
CA LEU A 394 -23.53 -14.67 -16.49
C LEU A 394 -23.56 -16.15 -16.90
N SER A 395 -22.56 -16.94 -16.48
CA SER A 395 -22.46 -18.37 -16.81
C SER A 395 -23.38 -19.24 -15.95
N ALA A 396 -23.63 -18.87 -14.69
CA ALA A 396 -24.53 -19.57 -13.78
C ALA A 396 -26.02 -19.33 -14.12
N GLN A 397 -26.33 -18.09 -14.51
CA GLN A 397 -27.69 -17.62 -14.81
C GLN A 397 -27.81 -17.16 -16.29
N PRO A 398 -27.81 -18.08 -17.27
CA PRO A 398 -27.84 -17.74 -18.69
C PRO A 398 -29.13 -17.02 -19.13
N ALA A 399 -30.16 -16.97 -18.27
CA ALA A 399 -31.35 -16.14 -18.52
C ALA A 399 -31.01 -14.64 -18.62
N TRP A 400 -29.96 -14.17 -17.94
CA TRP A 400 -29.52 -12.78 -18.01
C TRP A 400 -28.86 -12.43 -19.36
N LEU A 401 -28.39 -13.44 -20.11
CA LEU A 401 -27.92 -13.24 -21.49
C LEU A 401 -29.05 -12.83 -22.44
N ARG A 402 -30.33 -13.05 -22.06
CA ARG A 402 -31.49 -12.55 -22.83
C ARG A 402 -31.64 -11.03 -22.79
N PHE A 403 -31.06 -10.38 -21.78
CA PHE A 403 -31.07 -8.92 -21.64
C PHE A 403 -30.00 -8.24 -22.50
N LEU A 404 -29.00 -9.00 -22.97
CA LEU A 404 -28.01 -8.48 -23.91
C LEU A 404 -28.60 -8.42 -25.33
N PRO A 405 -28.39 -7.30 -26.06
CA PRO A 405 -28.82 -7.18 -27.44
C PRO A 405 -28.12 -8.24 -28.31
N ARG A 406 -28.84 -8.77 -29.30
CA ARG A 406 -28.28 -9.73 -30.26
C ARG A 406 -27.08 -9.11 -30.99
N PRO A 407 -26.04 -9.89 -31.33
CA PRO A 407 -24.90 -9.38 -32.09
C PRO A 407 -25.39 -8.80 -33.42
N GLY A 408 -25.07 -7.53 -33.66
CA GLY A 408 -25.54 -6.74 -34.81
C GLY A 408 -24.74 -5.45 -34.99
N PRO A 409 -25.21 -4.48 -35.80
CA PRO A 409 -24.47 -3.25 -36.11
C PRO A 409 -24.07 -2.41 -34.89
N TRP A 410 -24.89 -2.39 -33.84
CA TRP A 410 -24.58 -1.70 -32.58
C TRP A 410 -23.25 -2.17 -31.96
N MET A 411 -22.92 -3.46 -32.08
CA MET A 411 -21.67 -4.01 -31.57
C MET A 411 -20.45 -3.41 -32.29
N LEU A 412 -20.55 -3.11 -33.59
CA LEU A 412 -19.46 -2.45 -34.31
C LEU A 412 -19.24 -1.03 -33.78
N HIS A 413 -20.31 -0.28 -33.52
CA HIS A 413 -20.19 1.06 -32.96
C HIS A 413 -19.57 1.06 -31.56
N VAL A 414 -19.95 0.10 -30.70
CA VAL A 414 -19.33 -0.04 -29.36
C VAL A 414 -17.85 -0.41 -29.48
N LYS A 415 -17.47 -1.34 -30.37
CA LYS A 415 -16.06 -1.69 -30.61
C LYS A 415 -15.26 -0.48 -31.09
N GLN A 416 -15.78 0.29 -32.05
CA GLN A 416 -15.14 1.50 -32.56
C GLN A 416 -15.00 2.56 -31.46
N PHE A 417 -16.04 2.79 -30.66
CA PHE A 417 -16.01 3.71 -29.52
C PHE A 417 -14.92 3.33 -28.51
N MET A 418 -14.80 2.04 -28.16
CA MET A 418 -13.72 1.53 -27.30
C MET A 418 -12.33 1.70 -27.93
N GLY A 419 -12.21 1.54 -29.25
CA GLY A 419 -10.99 1.84 -30.00
C GLY A 419 -10.51 3.28 -29.78
N PHE A 420 -11.42 4.25 -29.76
CA PHE A 420 -11.08 5.65 -29.46
C PHE A 420 -10.59 5.84 -28.02
N LEU A 421 -11.14 5.13 -27.03
CA LEU A 421 -10.64 5.19 -25.65
C LEU A 421 -9.22 4.61 -25.52
N LEU A 422 -8.91 3.54 -26.25
CA LEU A 422 -7.55 3.01 -26.33
C LEU A 422 -6.58 3.99 -27.00
N LEU A 423 -7.02 4.69 -28.06
CA LEU A 423 -6.23 5.77 -28.65
C LEU A 423 -6.02 6.95 -27.68
N ALA A 424 -7.02 7.30 -26.88
CA ALA A 424 -6.83 8.31 -25.82
C ALA A 424 -5.78 7.86 -24.79
N THR A 425 -5.75 6.57 -24.46
CA THR A 425 -4.71 5.98 -23.58
C THR A 425 -3.33 6.01 -24.26
N LEU A 426 -3.26 5.74 -25.57
CA LEU A 426 -2.05 5.87 -26.36
C LEU A 426 -1.50 7.30 -26.36
N LEU A 427 -2.36 8.31 -26.49
CA LEU A 427 -1.95 9.71 -26.39
C LEU A 427 -1.35 10.03 -25.02
N PHE A 428 -1.93 9.51 -23.94
CA PHE A 428 -1.36 9.63 -22.60
C PHE A 428 0.02 8.96 -22.49
N LEU A 429 0.20 7.75 -23.03
CA LEU A 429 1.50 7.06 -23.03
C LEU A 429 2.55 7.82 -23.86
N LEU A 430 2.16 8.42 -24.99
CA LEU A 430 3.03 9.28 -25.79
C LEU A 430 3.42 10.56 -25.04
N TYR A 431 2.50 11.15 -24.28
CA TYR A 431 2.82 12.26 -23.37
C TYR A 431 3.86 11.85 -22.32
N VAL A 432 3.71 10.67 -21.70
CA VAL A 432 4.70 10.13 -20.75
C VAL A 432 6.05 9.91 -21.44
N LEU A 433 6.07 9.34 -22.65
CA LEU A 433 7.29 9.16 -23.44
C LEU A 433 7.98 10.48 -23.77
N GLY A 434 7.19 11.52 -24.08
CA GLY A 434 7.68 12.88 -24.28
C GLY A 434 8.26 13.50 -23.01
N ALA A 435 7.67 13.21 -21.85
CA ALA A 435 8.24 13.61 -20.57
C ALA A 435 9.60 12.93 -20.33
N GLN A 436 9.76 11.66 -20.71
CA GLN A 436 10.98 10.86 -20.49
C GLN A 436 12.12 11.13 -21.49
N ARG A 437 11.78 11.31 -22.77
CA ARG A 437 12.76 11.42 -23.87
C ARG A 437 12.71 12.75 -24.64
N GLY A 438 11.85 13.67 -24.20
CA GLY A 438 11.59 14.93 -24.89
C GLY A 438 10.68 14.79 -26.11
N LEU A 439 10.39 15.94 -26.74
CA LEU A 439 9.52 16.02 -27.91
C LEU A 439 10.02 15.12 -29.06
N GLU A 440 11.33 15.13 -29.31
CA GLU A 440 11.98 14.27 -30.30
C GLU A 440 11.69 12.78 -30.04
N GLY A 441 11.84 12.32 -28.79
CA GLY A 441 11.54 10.93 -28.43
C GLY A 441 10.07 10.55 -28.69
N ALA A 442 9.12 11.45 -28.39
CA ALA A 442 7.70 11.22 -28.69
C ALA A 442 7.43 11.17 -30.21
N ILE A 443 8.10 12.01 -31.01
CA ILE A 443 7.99 12.00 -32.47
C ILE A 443 8.52 10.69 -33.04
N TRP A 444 9.73 10.26 -32.65
CA TRP A 444 10.33 9.01 -33.15
C TRP A 444 9.52 7.77 -32.75
N ALA A 445 8.99 7.74 -31.53
CA ALA A 445 8.05 6.70 -31.11
C ALA A 445 6.77 6.71 -31.95
N SER A 446 6.21 7.90 -32.25
CA SER A 446 5.03 8.04 -33.10
C SER A 446 5.28 7.57 -34.53
N CYS A 447 6.46 7.84 -35.11
CA CYS A 447 6.88 7.31 -36.41
C CYS A 447 6.94 5.78 -36.40
N PHE A 448 7.51 5.18 -35.34
CA PHE A 448 7.53 3.73 -35.19
C PHE A 448 6.12 3.14 -35.09
N LEU A 449 5.24 3.75 -34.28
CA LEU A 449 3.84 3.34 -34.13
C LEU A 449 3.05 3.47 -35.45
N LEU A 450 3.34 4.48 -36.27
CA LEU A 450 2.78 4.61 -37.60
C LEU A 450 3.16 3.41 -38.48
N VAL A 451 4.43 3.00 -38.47
CA VAL A 451 4.89 1.81 -39.21
C VAL A 451 4.18 0.55 -38.70
N ILE A 452 4.01 0.39 -37.38
CA ILE A 452 3.22 -0.72 -36.82
C ILE A 452 1.78 -0.69 -37.34
N SER A 453 1.17 0.49 -37.43
CA SER A 453 -0.20 0.65 -37.96
C SER A 453 -0.29 0.22 -39.42
N VAL A 454 0.69 0.59 -40.25
CA VAL A 454 0.78 0.18 -41.66
C VAL A 454 0.96 -1.34 -41.76
N VAL A 455 1.81 -1.95 -40.94
CA VAL A 455 2.02 -3.40 -40.91
C VAL A 455 0.74 -4.15 -40.51
N CYS A 456 0.03 -3.65 -39.50
CA CYS A 456 -1.28 -4.15 -39.08
C CYS A 456 -2.31 -4.08 -40.21
N TRP A 457 -2.37 -2.95 -40.93
CA TRP A 457 -3.24 -2.78 -42.08
C TRP A 457 -2.87 -3.71 -43.24
N MET A 458 -1.57 -3.86 -43.56
CA MET A 458 -1.10 -4.79 -44.59
C MET A 458 -1.52 -6.23 -44.30
N LYS A 459 -1.44 -6.65 -43.03
CA LYS A 459 -1.93 -7.96 -42.60
C LYS A 459 -3.43 -8.10 -42.86
N GLY A 460 -4.25 -7.13 -42.44
CA GLY A 460 -5.70 -7.18 -42.65
C GLY A 460 -6.12 -7.14 -44.11
N ALA A 461 -5.45 -6.33 -44.94
CA ALA A 461 -5.80 -6.13 -46.35
C ALA A 461 -5.32 -7.27 -47.25
N PHE A 462 -4.12 -7.83 -47.00
CA PHE A 462 -3.48 -8.76 -47.95
C PHE A 462 -3.33 -10.19 -47.44
N VAL A 463 -3.44 -10.44 -46.13
CA VAL A 463 -3.34 -11.78 -45.51
C VAL A 463 -4.73 -12.33 -45.19
N VAL A 464 -5.60 -12.35 -46.21
CA VAL A 464 -6.96 -12.91 -46.10
C VAL A 464 -6.97 -14.44 -46.30
N PRO A 465 -7.95 -15.18 -45.73
CA PRO A 465 -8.09 -16.64 -45.87
C PRO A 465 -8.13 -17.17 -47.31
N THR A 466 -8.43 -16.32 -48.28
CA THR A 466 -8.49 -16.63 -49.72
C THR A 466 -7.20 -16.32 -50.49
N ALA A 467 -6.20 -15.68 -49.87
CA ALA A 467 -4.94 -15.32 -50.52
C ALA A 467 -3.99 -16.53 -50.69
N SER A 468 -3.30 -16.60 -51.82
CA SER A 468 -2.24 -17.58 -52.10
C SER A 468 -1.12 -17.55 -51.04
N ALA A 469 -0.57 -18.72 -50.71
CA ALA A 469 0.50 -18.88 -49.71
C ALA A 469 1.72 -18.00 -50.04
N ALA A 470 2.07 -17.84 -51.32
CA ALA A 470 3.16 -16.97 -51.76
C ALA A 470 2.91 -15.49 -51.41
N LYS A 471 1.69 -15.00 -51.67
CA LYS A 471 1.29 -13.61 -51.35
C LYS A 471 1.32 -13.36 -49.84
N ARG A 472 0.88 -14.33 -49.03
CA ARG A 472 0.95 -14.25 -47.56
C ARG A 472 2.39 -14.18 -47.05
N SER A 473 3.26 -15.07 -47.55
CA SER A 473 4.67 -15.10 -47.14
C SER A 473 5.39 -13.80 -47.51
N VAL A 474 5.18 -13.27 -48.71
CA VAL A 474 5.79 -11.99 -49.14
C VAL A 474 5.34 -10.83 -48.23
N VAL A 475 4.04 -10.73 -47.95
CA VAL A 475 3.50 -9.67 -47.08
C VAL A 475 4.03 -9.80 -45.64
N LEU A 476 4.15 -11.03 -45.11
CA LEU A 476 4.69 -11.26 -43.76
C LEU A 476 6.19 -10.95 -43.68
N VAL A 477 6.97 -11.30 -44.71
CA VAL A 477 8.40 -10.96 -44.77
C VAL A 477 8.59 -9.45 -44.88
N LEU A 478 7.82 -8.78 -45.74
CA LEU A 478 7.87 -7.31 -45.88
C LEU A 478 7.46 -6.61 -44.58
N ALA A 479 6.41 -7.10 -43.91
CA ALA A 479 6.00 -6.62 -42.60
C ALA A 479 7.13 -6.79 -41.56
N LEU A 480 7.77 -7.95 -41.51
CA LEU A 480 8.88 -8.21 -40.60
C LEU A 480 10.07 -7.28 -40.86
N LEU A 481 10.44 -7.07 -42.12
CA LEU A 481 11.51 -6.15 -42.51
C LEU A 481 11.18 -4.70 -42.14
N LEU A 482 9.93 -4.26 -42.33
CA LEU A 482 9.48 -2.93 -41.91
C LEU A 482 9.55 -2.74 -40.39
N VAL A 483 9.11 -3.73 -39.60
CA VAL A 483 9.19 -3.67 -38.13
C VAL A 483 10.64 -3.65 -37.66
N LEU A 484 11.50 -4.53 -38.18
CA LEU A 484 12.91 -4.59 -37.78
C LEU A 484 13.68 -3.32 -38.22
N GLY A 485 13.49 -2.89 -39.47
CA GLY A 485 14.13 -1.69 -40.01
C GLY A 485 13.71 -0.41 -39.26
N SER A 486 12.42 -0.25 -39.01
CA SER A 486 11.89 0.88 -38.23
C SER A 486 12.31 0.82 -36.76
N GLY A 487 12.38 -0.38 -36.16
CA GLY A 487 12.89 -0.58 -34.80
C GLY A 487 14.35 -0.17 -34.66
N VAL A 488 15.22 -0.60 -35.58
CA VAL A 488 16.64 -0.21 -35.56
C VAL A 488 16.80 1.29 -35.82
N TYR A 489 16.10 1.84 -36.81
CA TYR A 489 16.27 3.24 -37.22
C TYR A 489 15.66 4.22 -36.21
N PHE A 490 14.37 4.09 -35.89
CA PHE A 490 13.66 5.02 -35.02
C PHE A 490 13.94 4.74 -33.54
N ILE A 491 13.92 3.47 -33.09
CA ILE A 491 14.08 3.16 -31.67
C ILE A 491 15.55 3.02 -31.28
N GLY A 492 16.34 2.28 -32.06
CA GLY A 492 17.75 2.01 -31.75
C GLY A 492 18.63 3.26 -31.79
N ASN A 493 18.55 4.05 -32.85
CA ASN A 493 19.48 5.17 -33.05
C ASN A 493 18.89 6.51 -32.55
N LYS A 494 17.67 6.85 -32.98
CA LYS A 494 17.06 8.17 -32.73
C LYS A 494 16.42 8.29 -31.35
N PHE A 495 15.55 7.35 -30.98
CA PHE A 495 14.88 7.36 -29.68
C PHE A 495 15.86 7.16 -28.53
N HIS A 496 16.86 6.27 -28.70
CA HIS A 496 17.91 6.09 -27.69
C HIS A 496 18.68 7.38 -27.43
N SER A 497 19.06 8.12 -28.49
CA SER A 497 19.84 9.35 -28.39
C SER A 497 19.01 10.56 -27.95
N ALA A 498 17.68 10.49 -28.08
CA ALA A 498 16.78 11.54 -27.61
C ALA A 498 16.87 11.66 -26.08
N THR A 499 17.35 12.82 -25.64
CA THR A 499 17.53 13.19 -24.23
C THR A 499 16.73 14.44 -23.92
N ILE A 500 16.35 14.59 -22.64
CA ILE A 500 15.63 15.77 -22.16
C ILE A 500 16.57 16.97 -22.20
N ALA A 501 16.26 17.98 -23.01
CA ALA A 501 16.83 19.32 -22.83
C ALA A 501 16.38 19.88 -21.46
N SER A 502 17.36 20.26 -20.64
CA SER A 502 17.34 20.96 -19.35
C SER A 502 16.01 20.99 -18.57
N ALA A 503 15.98 20.34 -17.40
CA ALA A 503 14.81 20.18 -16.53
C ALA A 503 14.10 21.49 -16.14
N ASP A 504 14.82 22.61 -15.99
CA ASP A 504 14.25 23.90 -15.61
C ASP A 504 13.33 24.54 -16.67
N SER A 505 13.55 24.25 -17.95
CA SER A 505 12.81 24.91 -19.06
C SER A 505 11.35 24.48 -19.21
N ARG A 506 10.91 23.44 -18.48
CA ARG A 506 9.55 22.85 -18.59
C ARG A 506 8.65 23.11 -17.39
N LEU A 507 9.18 23.62 -16.30
CA LEU A 507 8.39 23.89 -15.09
C LEU A 507 7.55 25.15 -15.33
N ARG A 508 6.24 25.03 -15.13
CA ARG A 508 5.29 26.16 -15.27
C ARG A 508 5.19 26.91 -13.95
N GLY A 509 5.10 28.23 -14.00
CA GLY A 509 4.99 29.08 -12.81
C GLY A 509 6.30 29.16 -12.02
N ASP A 510 6.22 29.52 -10.73
CA ASP A 510 7.39 29.71 -9.84
C ASP A 510 7.94 28.38 -9.27
N TRP A 511 7.80 27.29 -10.03
CA TRP A 511 8.33 25.98 -9.65
C TRP A 511 9.77 25.83 -10.13
N HIS A 512 10.66 25.32 -9.26
CA HIS A 512 12.06 25.06 -9.59
C HIS A 512 12.38 23.57 -9.54
N ALA A 513 13.37 23.14 -10.32
CA ALA A 513 13.82 21.75 -10.27
C ALA A 513 14.40 21.44 -8.88
N PHE A 514 14.05 20.27 -8.35
CA PHE A 514 14.59 19.79 -7.09
C PHE A 514 16.01 19.24 -7.29
N THR A 515 16.92 19.66 -6.41
CA THR A 515 18.23 19.06 -6.17
C THR A 515 18.50 19.12 -4.67
N PRO A 516 19.17 18.12 -4.06
CA PRO A 516 19.51 18.16 -2.63
C PRO A 516 20.27 19.43 -2.23
N GLU A 517 21.19 19.89 -3.07
CA GLU A 517 22.01 21.07 -2.83
C GLU A 517 21.16 22.35 -2.77
N ARG A 518 20.19 22.47 -3.70
CA ARG A 518 19.22 23.57 -3.68
C ARG A 518 18.33 23.49 -2.45
N LEU A 519 17.77 22.33 -2.13
CA LEU A 519 16.96 22.19 -0.91
C LEU A 519 17.76 22.66 0.31
N GLN A 520 19.01 22.21 0.47
CA GLN A 520 19.86 22.64 1.58
C GLN A 520 20.12 24.15 1.55
N THR A 521 20.46 24.73 0.39
CA THR A 521 20.69 26.17 0.24
C THR A 521 19.48 27.00 0.64
N GLU A 522 18.28 26.58 0.24
CA GLU A 522 17.02 27.26 0.57
C GLU A 522 16.72 27.18 2.08
N LEU A 523 16.96 26.02 2.69
CA LEU A 523 16.77 25.80 4.13
C LEU A 523 17.80 26.56 4.99
N GLU A 524 19.07 26.63 4.56
CA GLU A 524 20.11 27.41 5.23
C GLU A 524 19.79 28.91 5.24
N GLN A 525 19.13 29.38 4.19
CA GLN A 525 18.64 30.75 4.06
C GLN A 525 17.33 31.00 4.83
N GLY A 526 16.86 30.00 5.61
CA GLY A 526 15.67 30.10 6.46
C GLY A 526 14.36 30.18 5.68
N ARG A 527 14.35 29.80 4.39
CA ARG A 527 13.13 29.81 3.60
C ARG A 527 12.30 28.56 3.82
N PHE A 528 10.99 28.72 3.70
CA PHE A 528 10.05 27.61 3.70
C PHE A 528 10.08 26.93 2.33
N VAL A 529 10.22 25.62 2.31
CA VAL A 529 10.35 24.87 1.06
C VAL A 529 9.27 23.81 0.97
N PHE A 530 8.47 23.85 -0.09
CA PHE A 530 7.53 22.79 -0.42
C PHE A 530 8.09 21.94 -1.56
N VAL A 531 8.24 20.64 -1.33
CA VAL A 531 8.76 19.67 -2.31
C VAL A 531 7.62 18.76 -2.78
N ASP A 532 7.32 18.81 -4.08
CA ASP A 532 6.40 17.90 -4.78
C ASP A 532 7.19 16.77 -5.46
N PHE A 533 7.16 15.57 -4.86
CA PHE A 533 7.68 14.36 -5.48
C PHE A 533 6.63 13.76 -6.40
N THR A 534 6.90 13.83 -7.71
CA THR A 534 5.90 13.65 -8.75
C THR A 534 6.44 12.86 -9.94
N ALA A 535 5.56 12.47 -10.86
CA ALA A 535 5.94 11.90 -12.14
C ALA A 535 4.89 12.19 -13.22
N ALA A 536 5.29 12.22 -14.48
CA ALA A 536 4.40 12.44 -15.62
C ALA A 536 3.38 11.31 -15.81
N TRP A 537 3.76 10.07 -15.48
CA TRP A 537 2.89 8.89 -15.52
C TRP A 537 2.01 8.72 -14.29
N CYS A 538 2.25 9.51 -13.22
CA CYS A 538 1.50 9.42 -11.97
C CYS A 538 0.19 10.22 -12.07
N LEU A 539 -0.92 9.52 -12.32
CA LEU A 539 -2.23 10.15 -12.49
C LEU A 539 -2.73 10.84 -11.22
N THR A 540 -2.49 10.24 -10.04
CA THR A 540 -2.81 10.84 -8.74
C THR A 540 -2.02 12.12 -8.51
N CYS A 541 -0.75 12.16 -8.91
CA CYS A 541 0.07 13.38 -8.84
C CYS A 541 -0.52 14.48 -9.71
N LYS A 542 -0.94 14.17 -10.94
CA LYS A 542 -1.60 15.13 -11.84
C LYS A 542 -2.95 15.59 -11.35
N PHE A 543 -3.70 14.71 -10.69
CA PHE A 543 -4.95 15.06 -10.05
C PHE A 543 -4.73 16.05 -8.90
N ASN A 544 -3.81 15.79 -7.98
CA ASN A 544 -3.50 16.70 -6.88
C ASN A 544 -2.91 18.03 -7.38
N GLU A 545 -2.05 17.98 -8.40
CA GLU A 545 -1.47 19.17 -9.04
C GLU A 545 -2.59 20.09 -9.57
N ALA A 546 -3.51 19.57 -10.39
CA ALA A 546 -4.60 20.36 -10.96
C ALA A 546 -5.69 20.75 -9.97
N SER A 547 -6.03 19.90 -9.00
CA SER A 547 -7.17 20.14 -8.08
C SER A 547 -6.80 20.91 -6.82
N VAL A 548 -5.53 20.83 -6.38
CA VAL A 548 -5.05 21.43 -5.13
C VAL A 548 -3.92 22.42 -5.37
N LEU A 549 -2.78 21.98 -5.92
CA LEU A 549 -1.57 22.82 -5.98
C LEU A 549 -1.73 24.04 -6.91
N GLU A 550 -2.44 23.88 -8.02
CA GLU A 550 -2.73 24.95 -8.97
C GLU A 550 -4.01 25.72 -8.67
N SER A 551 -4.67 25.47 -7.53
CA SER A 551 -5.83 26.26 -7.13
C SER A 551 -5.42 27.68 -6.77
N ALA A 552 -6.31 28.65 -7.04
CA ALA A 552 -6.04 30.05 -6.72
C ALA A 552 -5.72 30.25 -5.22
N GLU A 553 -6.47 29.59 -4.34
CA GLU A 553 -6.30 29.74 -2.88
C GLU A 553 -4.91 29.25 -2.41
N VAL A 554 -4.46 28.11 -2.94
CA VAL A 554 -3.16 27.52 -2.58
C VAL A 554 -2.01 28.33 -3.19
N ARG A 555 -2.15 28.78 -4.44
CA ARG A 555 -1.15 29.64 -5.08
C ARG A 555 -0.95 30.96 -4.34
N GLU A 556 -2.04 31.59 -3.92
CA GLU A 556 -2.00 32.80 -3.09
C GLU A 556 -1.39 32.52 -1.72
N ALA A 557 -1.70 31.38 -1.08
CA ALA A 557 -1.07 31.00 0.19
C ALA A 557 0.45 30.79 0.03
N PHE A 558 0.90 30.08 -1.02
CA PHE A 558 2.32 29.92 -1.30
C PHE A 558 3.02 31.25 -1.51
N GLN A 559 2.40 32.20 -2.22
CA GLN A 559 2.96 33.54 -2.42
C GLN A 559 2.97 34.37 -1.14
N ARG A 560 1.87 34.39 -0.38
CA ARG A 560 1.75 35.14 0.89
C ARG A 560 2.80 34.72 1.92
N HIS A 561 3.14 33.42 1.95
CA HIS A 561 4.11 32.87 2.89
C HIS A 561 5.53 32.72 2.31
N GLY A 562 5.77 33.20 1.07
CA GLY A 562 7.09 33.12 0.45
C GLY A 562 7.64 31.70 0.30
N ILE A 563 6.75 30.73 0.06
CA ILE A 563 7.12 29.31 -0.02
C ILE A 563 7.86 29.04 -1.33
N VAL A 564 9.08 28.50 -1.20
CA VAL A 564 9.89 28.03 -2.33
C VAL A 564 9.35 26.69 -2.78
N LYS A 565 8.96 26.59 -4.06
CA LYS A 565 8.34 25.38 -4.62
C LYS A 565 9.37 24.60 -5.42
N LEU A 566 9.72 23.41 -4.96
CA LEU A 566 10.64 22.50 -5.64
C LEU A 566 9.89 21.27 -6.18
N LYS A 567 10.19 20.88 -7.42
CA LYS A 567 9.60 19.70 -8.06
C LYS A 567 10.63 18.59 -8.21
N ALA A 568 10.43 17.51 -7.47
CA ALA A 568 11.22 16.28 -7.56
C ALA A 568 10.59 15.35 -8.60
N ASP A 569 11.03 15.48 -9.86
CA ASP A 569 10.52 14.72 -10.99
C ASP A 569 11.13 13.31 -11.05
N TRP A 570 10.38 12.32 -10.56
CA TRP A 570 10.74 10.90 -10.57
C TRP A 570 10.31 10.18 -11.86
N THR A 571 9.95 10.91 -12.93
CA THR A 571 9.47 10.33 -14.21
C THR A 571 10.44 9.30 -14.80
N ASN A 572 11.76 9.52 -14.66
CA ASN A 572 12.81 8.63 -15.16
C ASN A 572 13.49 7.79 -14.06
N GLY A 573 12.95 7.80 -12.83
CA GLY A 573 13.49 6.98 -11.75
C GLY A 573 14.83 7.48 -11.20
N ASP A 574 14.99 8.81 -11.02
CA ASP A 574 16.22 9.40 -10.51
C ASP A 574 16.68 8.73 -9.19
N PRO A 575 17.95 8.27 -9.09
CA PRO A 575 18.43 7.52 -7.93
C PRO A 575 18.51 8.36 -6.64
N VAL A 576 18.72 9.68 -6.74
CA VAL A 576 18.73 10.59 -5.60
C VAL A 576 17.32 10.74 -5.05
N ILE A 577 16.35 10.97 -5.93
CA ILE A 577 14.93 11.04 -5.54
C ILE A 577 14.46 9.70 -4.97
N THR A 578 14.90 8.58 -5.54
CA THR A 578 14.57 7.23 -5.06
C THR A 578 15.02 7.01 -3.61
N LYS A 579 16.24 7.42 -3.27
CA LYS A 579 16.75 7.32 -1.88
C LYS A 579 15.95 8.20 -0.91
N LEU A 580 15.54 9.39 -1.33
CA LEU A 580 14.70 10.27 -0.52
C LEU A 580 13.31 9.68 -0.29
N LEU A 581 12.67 9.13 -1.34
CA LEU A 581 11.39 8.42 -1.19
C LEU A 581 11.50 7.27 -0.20
N GLN A 582 12.58 6.47 -0.27
CA GLN A 582 12.85 5.39 0.68
C GLN A 582 13.08 5.89 2.10
N HIS A 583 13.78 7.01 2.28
CA HIS A 583 13.97 7.65 3.59
C HIS A 583 12.64 8.04 4.25
N PHE A 584 11.67 8.49 3.45
CA PHE A 584 10.30 8.76 3.91
C PHE A 584 9.40 7.52 3.99
N GLY A 585 9.94 6.31 3.81
CA GLY A 585 9.17 5.06 3.82
C GLY A 585 8.17 4.93 2.66
N ARG A 586 8.38 5.65 1.56
CA ARG A 586 7.49 5.64 0.38
C ARG A 586 8.06 4.78 -0.74
N PRO A 587 7.29 3.80 -1.26
CA PRO A 587 7.72 2.95 -2.38
C PRO A 587 7.66 3.66 -3.75
N GLY A 588 7.19 4.90 -3.81
CA GLY A 588 7.04 5.68 -5.03
C GLY A 588 6.33 7.03 -4.77
N VAL A 589 5.91 7.68 -5.86
CA VAL A 589 5.17 8.95 -5.86
C VAL A 589 3.64 8.71 -5.86
N PRO A 590 2.80 9.64 -5.36
CA PRO A 590 3.14 10.98 -4.86
C PRO A 590 3.70 11.00 -3.43
N LEU A 591 4.58 11.98 -3.18
CA LEU A 591 4.96 12.39 -1.83
C LEU A 591 5.03 13.93 -1.81
N TYR A 592 4.45 14.57 -0.79
CA TYR A 592 4.56 16.01 -0.60
C TYR A 592 5.16 16.28 0.77
N VAL A 593 6.14 17.18 0.80
CA VAL A 593 6.86 17.52 2.03
C VAL A 593 6.98 19.04 2.13
N LEU A 594 6.56 19.60 3.27
CA LEU A 594 6.80 21.00 3.61
C LEU A 594 7.89 21.07 4.66
N TYR A 595 8.96 21.81 4.36
CA TYR A 595 10.05 22.12 5.27
C TYR A 595 9.86 23.55 5.79
N PRO A 596 9.54 23.75 7.08
CA PRO A 596 9.18 25.07 7.60
C PRO A 596 10.37 25.98 7.97
N GLY A 597 11.55 25.79 7.36
CA GLY A 597 12.75 26.61 7.61
C GLY A 597 13.85 25.83 8.34
N ARG A 598 14.85 26.54 8.88
CA ARG A 598 16.05 25.91 9.47
C ARG A 598 15.72 25.30 10.84
N ASN A 599 16.11 24.03 11.05
CA ASN A 599 15.92 23.25 12.29
C ASN A 599 14.47 22.84 12.66
N GLU A 600 13.50 23.01 11.76
CA GLU A 600 12.17 22.42 11.95
C GLU A 600 12.00 21.11 11.18
N GLU A 601 11.19 20.22 11.73
CA GLU A 601 10.95 18.92 11.10
C GLU A 601 10.07 19.03 9.85
N PRO A 602 10.34 18.22 8.82
CA PRO A 602 9.53 18.18 7.62
C PRO A 602 8.12 17.66 7.91
N ILE A 603 7.12 18.41 7.47
CA ILE A 603 5.72 18.00 7.49
C ILE A 603 5.43 17.17 6.24
N VAL A 604 5.12 15.89 6.44
CA VAL A 604 4.79 14.96 5.36
C VAL A 604 3.28 14.87 5.17
N PHE A 605 2.82 15.04 3.93
CA PHE A 605 1.40 14.94 3.58
C PHE A 605 1.02 13.53 3.08
N PRO A 606 -0.27 13.16 3.17
CA PRO A 606 -0.78 11.94 2.55
C PRO A 606 -0.75 11.99 1.01
N GLU A 607 -0.91 10.82 0.38
CA GLU A 607 -0.90 10.67 -1.09
C GLU A 607 -2.04 11.41 -1.78
N LEU A 608 -3.20 11.48 -1.13
CA LEU A 608 -4.34 12.28 -1.57
C LEU A 608 -4.32 13.62 -0.83
N LEU A 609 -3.99 14.67 -1.57
CA LEU A 609 -3.90 16.02 -1.02
C LEU A 609 -5.28 16.68 -1.07
N THR A 610 -5.60 17.48 -0.05
CA THR A 610 -6.79 18.34 -0.05
C THR A 610 -6.40 19.79 0.20
N LYS A 611 -7.17 20.73 -0.36
CA LYS A 611 -6.92 22.16 -0.20
C LYS A 611 -6.89 22.59 1.26
N SER A 612 -7.89 22.16 2.05
CA SER A 612 -8.00 22.51 3.47
C SER A 612 -6.78 22.04 4.27
N MET A 613 -6.34 20.79 4.07
CA MET A 613 -5.19 20.23 4.77
C MET A 613 -3.90 21.00 4.47
N LEU A 614 -3.68 21.35 3.19
CA LEU A 614 -2.49 22.10 2.81
C LEU A 614 -2.53 23.54 3.36
N LEU A 615 -3.66 24.23 3.21
CA LEU A 615 -3.83 25.60 3.70
C LEU A 615 -3.69 25.69 5.22
N GLU A 616 -4.33 24.77 5.96
CA GLU A 616 -4.25 24.71 7.43
C GLU A 616 -2.81 24.55 7.90
N LYS A 617 -2.04 23.67 7.26
CA LYS A 617 -0.62 23.46 7.61
C LYS A 617 0.25 24.64 7.23
N LEU A 618 0.04 25.26 6.07
CA LEU A 618 0.75 26.48 5.67
C LEU A 618 0.51 27.63 6.66
N GLU A 619 -0.74 27.84 7.09
CA GLU A 619 -1.09 28.91 8.04
C GLU A 619 -0.56 28.64 9.45
N THR A 620 -0.60 27.39 9.91
CA THR A 620 -0.10 27.01 11.24
C THR A 620 1.42 27.15 11.32
N SER A 621 2.15 26.62 10.33
CA SER A 621 3.61 26.69 10.30
C SER A 621 4.13 28.13 10.18
N ALA A 622 3.47 28.98 9.40
CA ALA A 622 3.85 30.38 9.29
C ALA A 622 3.62 31.19 10.60
N ARG A 623 2.61 30.84 11.39
CA ARG A 623 2.32 31.50 12.68
C ARG A 623 3.30 31.09 13.78
N THR A 624 3.69 29.82 13.83
CA THR A 624 4.63 29.31 14.84
C THR A 624 6.01 29.97 14.70
N VAL A 625 6.51 30.14 13.48
CA VAL A 625 7.82 30.80 13.23
C VAL A 625 7.75 32.31 13.46
N ALA A 626 6.65 32.99 13.10
CA ALA A 626 6.50 34.42 13.35
C ALA A 626 6.39 34.78 14.86
N SER A 627 6.14 33.79 15.71
CA SER A 627 6.07 33.96 17.17
C SER A 627 7.37 33.63 17.91
N GLN A 628 8.38 33.11 17.19
CA GLN A 628 9.76 32.90 17.66
C GLN A 628 10.65 34.02 17.15
#